data_AF-A0A832S884-F1
#
_entry.id   AF-A0A832S884-F1
#
_cell.length_a   1.000
_cell.length_b   1.000
_cell.length_c   1.000
_cell.angle_alpha   90.00
_cell.angle_beta   90.00
_cell.angle_gamma   90.00
#
_symmetry.space_group_name_H-M   'P 1'
#
loop_
_entity.id
_entity.type
_entity.pdbx_description
1 polymer ?
#
loop_
_entity_poly.entity_id
_entity_poly.type
_entity_poly.pdbx_seq_one_letter_code
_entity_poly.pdbx_strand_id
1 'polypeptide(L)'
;MENKGKLCSITLASAFLVFVFLILTSAATSAAQVTKIGTGYDPAIYGNEVVWTNGVVIQLYNLTDGTDVKVSSSGASSPDIYGDKLVWHDESSGAPRLAVYDIPTATKSYITQDVDQYSKPAIYGDRIVWSANDSVYLRNISTSTQTKIGNGSNPDIYDAKVVYYSYSEDPDVDVAIRMYDIDTNEKTTVNSYGDPNIPHIWGAKVIWSDVYNHQGYIAMYDTSTNETTEVTHPLDIDPDGNEYGASTGTHIAIQNDKIVYNKVVDDYEGKPGVYIYNITTGQSTLVYGYLEDVYTTPEVYDNTVVWGTDKNYVDGAESNYIYLYNFSEQTENLTAISQ
;
A
#
# COMPACT_ATOMS: atom_id res chain seq x y z
N MET A 1 58.93 7.24 70.92
CA MET A 1 58.73 8.64 71.32
C MET A 1 57.85 9.29 70.29
N GLU A 2 56.64 9.66 70.71
CA GLU A 2 55.66 10.44 69.94
C GLU A 2 56.26 11.77 69.48
N ASN A 3 55.86 12.26 68.30
CA ASN A 3 55.46 13.66 68.23
C ASN A 3 54.38 13.89 67.16
N LYS A 4 53.39 14.68 67.56
CA LYS A 4 52.10 14.91 66.90
C LYS A 4 52.16 16.11 65.96
N GLY A 5 51.44 15.99 64.84
CA GLY A 5 50.46 17.00 64.41
C GLY A 5 50.89 18.08 63.42
N LYS A 6 50.24 18.10 62.26
CA LYS A 6 49.54 19.29 61.71
C LYS A 6 48.46 18.85 60.71
N LEU A 7 47.27 19.43 60.88
CA LEU A 7 46.03 19.23 60.11
C LEU A 7 45.84 20.33 59.05
N CYS A 8 44.83 20.11 58.19
CA CYS A 8 44.19 20.93 57.13
C CYS A 8 44.73 20.64 55.72
N SER A 9 43.92 20.34 54.70
CA SER A 9 42.64 20.96 54.31
C SER A 9 41.67 19.99 53.61
N ILE A 10 40.39 20.39 53.66
CA ILE A 10 39.13 19.83 53.17
C ILE A 10 39.06 19.76 51.64
N THR A 11 38.53 18.67 51.08
CA THR A 11 37.53 18.74 49.98
C THR A 11 36.62 17.51 49.93
N LEU A 12 35.34 17.81 49.70
CA LEU A 12 34.14 16.99 49.71
C LEU A 12 33.91 16.32 48.34
N ALA A 13 32.90 15.42 48.31
CA ALA A 13 32.16 14.92 47.13
C ALA A 13 32.84 13.81 46.31
N SER A 14 32.16 12.78 45.82
CA SER A 14 30.75 12.37 45.80
C SER A 14 30.73 10.87 45.49
N ALA A 15 29.72 10.17 46.02
CA ALA A 15 29.39 8.80 45.64
C ALA A 15 29.05 8.71 44.14
N PHE A 16 29.48 7.64 43.47
CA PHE A 16 28.77 7.10 42.32
C PHE A 16 28.91 5.57 42.34
N LEU A 17 27.81 4.94 42.74
CA LEU A 17 27.62 3.50 42.78
C LEU A 17 26.91 3.14 41.47
N VAL A 18 27.67 2.62 40.51
CA VAL A 18 27.14 2.26 39.19
C VAL A 18 26.62 0.83 39.25
N PHE A 19 25.32 0.67 39.52
CA PHE A 19 24.57 -0.55 39.22
C PHE A 19 24.16 -0.48 37.74
N VAL A 20 24.89 -1.15 36.87
CA VAL A 20 24.41 -1.44 35.50
C VAL A 20 23.58 -2.71 35.58
N PHE A 21 22.26 -2.54 35.65
CA PHE A 21 21.30 -3.60 35.34
C PHE A 21 21.20 -3.70 33.81
N LEU A 22 21.94 -4.63 33.22
CA LEU A 22 21.70 -5.08 31.85
C LEU A 22 20.47 -6.00 31.86
N ILE A 23 19.28 -5.40 31.77
CA ILE A 23 18.07 -6.14 31.43
C ILE A 23 18.09 -6.28 29.90
N LEU A 24 18.73 -7.34 29.42
CA LEU A 24 18.53 -7.84 28.06
C LEU A 24 17.16 -8.52 28.01
N THR A 25 16.09 -7.76 27.81
CA THR A 25 14.88 -8.33 27.23
C THR A 25 15.14 -8.54 25.75
N SER A 26 15.67 -9.70 25.39
CA SER A 26 15.52 -10.19 24.03
C SER A 26 14.02 -10.43 23.82
N ALA A 27 13.33 -9.44 23.24
CA ALA A 27 12.03 -9.69 22.63
C ALA A 27 12.30 -10.69 21.49
N ALA A 28 12.00 -11.96 21.75
CA ALA A 28 11.91 -12.93 20.68
C ALA A 28 10.66 -12.54 19.89
N THR A 29 10.85 -11.76 18.83
CA THR A 29 9.84 -11.49 17.81
C THR A 29 9.33 -12.86 17.34
N SER A 30 8.08 -13.19 17.65
CA SER A 30 7.43 -14.33 17.01
C SER A 30 7.46 -14.03 15.51
N ALA A 31 8.18 -14.84 14.74
CA ALA A 31 8.16 -14.72 13.29
C ALA A 31 6.72 -15.02 12.83
N ALA A 32 5.94 -13.97 12.56
CA ALA A 32 4.67 -14.13 11.89
C ALA A 32 4.93 -14.91 10.59
N GLN A 33 4.20 -16.02 10.42
CA GLN A 33 4.45 -16.92 9.30
C GLN A 33 3.71 -16.43 8.07
N VAL A 34 4.46 -16.25 6.99
CA VAL A 34 3.88 -16.08 5.66
C VAL A 34 3.13 -17.36 5.29
N THR A 35 1.84 -17.22 5.01
CA THR A 35 0.95 -18.33 4.68
C THR A 35 0.55 -18.23 3.22
N LYS A 36 0.62 -19.34 2.49
CA LYS A 36 0.07 -19.42 1.14
C LYS A 36 -1.42 -19.73 1.22
N ILE A 37 -2.26 -18.86 0.64
CA ILE A 37 -3.72 -19.00 0.65
C ILE A 37 -4.29 -19.36 -0.73
N GLY A 38 -3.52 -19.19 -1.81
CA GLY A 38 -4.05 -19.44 -3.15
C GLY A 38 -3.02 -19.37 -4.27
N THR A 39 -3.54 -19.36 -5.49
CA THR A 39 -2.79 -19.13 -6.73
C THR A 39 -3.55 -18.13 -7.61
N GLY A 40 -2.89 -17.08 -8.06
CA GLY A 40 -3.44 -16.01 -8.87
C GLY A 40 -2.55 -14.78 -8.84
N TYR A 41 -3.16 -13.63 -9.15
CA TYR A 41 -2.54 -12.32 -9.27
C TYR A 41 -3.44 -11.27 -8.65
N ASP A 42 -2.84 -10.10 -8.41
CA ASP A 42 -3.51 -8.84 -8.08
C ASP A 42 -4.58 -9.03 -6.98
N PRO A 43 -4.17 -9.44 -5.76
CA PRO A 43 -5.12 -9.58 -4.67
C PRO A 43 -5.64 -8.21 -4.23
N ALA A 44 -6.81 -8.18 -3.61
CA ALA A 44 -7.32 -7.06 -2.81
C ALA A 44 -7.90 -7.60 -1.50
N ILE A 45 -7.97 -6.76 -0.45
CA ILE A 45 -8.39 -7.17 0.89
C ILE A 45 -9.28 -6.12 1.55
N TYR A 46 -10.39 -6.57 2.14
CA TYR A 46 -11.24 -5.77 3.01
C TYR A 46 -11.76 -6.62 4.17
N GLY A 47 -11.49 -6.19 5.40
CA GLY A 47 -11.88 -6.96 6.58
C GLY A 47 -11.21 -8.34 6.57
N ASN A 48 -12.04 -9.39 6.58
CA ASN A 48 -11.58 -10.78 6.52
C ASN A 48 -11.74 -11.40 5.13
N GLU A 49 -12.06 -10.63 4.11
CA GLU A 49 -12.25 -11.12 2.74
C GLU A 49 -11.03 -10.75 1.89
N VAL A 50 -10.40 -11.74 1.28
CA VAL A 50 -9.33 -11.56 0.29
C VAL A 50 -9.86 -12.00 -1.06
N VAL A 51 -9.75 -11.13 -2.05
CA VAL A 51 -10.13 -11.42 -3.43
C VAL A 51 -8.89 -11.47 -4.31
N TRP A 52 -8.84 -12.36 -5.29
CA TRP A 52 -7.81 -12.35 -6.34
C TRP A 52 -8.34 -12.95 -7.64
N THR A 53 -7.55 -12.91 -8.70
CA THR A 53 -7.92 -13.47 -10.00
C THR A 53 -6.82 -14.36 -10.58
N ASN A 54 -7.18 -15.32 -11.42
CA ASN A 54 -6.22 -16.03 -12.28
C ASN A 54 -6.47 -15.76 -13.77
N GLY A 55 -7.21 -14.69 -14.10
CA GLY A 55 -7.65 -14.34 -15.44
C GLY A 55 -8.96 -15.01 -15.87
N VAL A 56 -9.35 -16.12 -15.22
CA VAL A 56 -10.57 -16.87 -15.58
C VAL A 56 -11.66 -16.71 -14.55
N VAL A 57 -11.32 -16.70 -13.26
CA VAL A 57 -12.30 -16.56 -12.18
C VAL A 57 -11.83 -15.51 -11.19
N ILE A 58 -12.78 -14.96 -10.44
CA ILE A 58 -12.51 -14.24 -9.20
C ILE A 58 -12.59 -15.26 -8.05
N GLN A 59 -11.52 -15.37 -7.27
CA GLN A 59 -11.49 -16.11 -6.02
C GLN A 59 -11.82 -15.16 -4.87
N LEU A 60 -12.68 -15.59 -3.96
CA LEU A 60 -13.04 -14.91 -2.73
C LEU A 60 -12.75 -15.83 -1.56
N TYR A 61 -11.84 -15.43 -0.69
CA TYR A 61 -11.37 -16.23 0.43
C TYR A 61 -11.62 -15.52 1.76
N ASN A 62 -12.29 -16.21 2.67
CA ASN A 62 -12.56 -15.69 4.01
C ASN A 62 -11.46 -16.14 4.99
N LEU A 63 -10.75 -15.19 5.58
CA LEU A 63 -9.67 -15.41 6.55
C LEU A 63 -10.13 -15.99 7.89
N THR A 64 -11.43 -15.90 8.21
CA THR A 64 -11.98 -16.34 9.51
C THR A 64 -12.23 -17.84 9.53
N ASP A 65 -12.87 -18.37 8.48
CA ASP A 65 -13.29 -19.77 8.41
C ASP A 65 -12.64 -20.56 7.27
N GLY A 66 -11.83 -19.90 6.43
CA GLY A 66 -11.14 -20.50 5.30
C GLY A 66 -12.05 -20.84 4.12
N THR A 67 -13.27 -20.30 4.07
CA THR A 67 -14.18 -20.49 2.94
C THR A 67 -13.58 -19.90 1.66
N ASP A 68 -13.58 -20.68 0.58
CA ASP A 68 -13.10 -20.30 -0.76
C ASP A 68 -14.26 -20.41 -1.77
N VAL A 69 -14.72 -19.27 -2.27
CA VAL A 69 -15.78 -19.14 -3.26
C VAL A 69 -15.20 -18.68 -4.59
N LYS A 70 -15.60 -19.34 -5.68
CA LYS A 70 -15.24 -18.94 -7.03
C LYS A 70 -16.40 -18.26 -7.72
N VAL A 71 -16.20 -17.00 -8.11
CA VAL A 71 -17.14 -16.27 -8.96
C VAL A 71 -16.69 -16.41 -10.40
N SER A 72 -17.51 -17.07 -11.22
CA SER A 72 -17.18 -17.33 -12.62
C SER A 72 -17.02 -16.02 -13.42
N SER A 73 -15.93 -15.93 -14.17
CA SER A 73 -15.69 -14.97 -15.25
C SER A 73 -15.07 -15.75 -16.43
N SER A 74 -14.52 -15.05 -17.43
CA SER A 74 -13.60 -15.61 -18.42
C SER A 74 -12.72 -14.51 -19.04
N GLY A 75 -12.37 -13.50 -18.25
CA GLY A 75 -11.55 -12.35 -18.66
C GLY A 75 -11.42 -11.34 -17.53
N ALA A 76 -11.18 -11.81 -16.30
CA ALA A 76 -11.17 -10.98 -15.11
C ALA A 76 -9.78 -10.41 -14.80
N SER A 77 -9.70 -9.13 -14.51
CA SER A 77 -8.50 -8.42 -14.04
C SER A 77 -8.83 -7.37 -13.00
N SER A 78 -7.82 -6.96 -12.23
CA SER A 78 -7.90 -5.82 -11.31
C SER A 78 -9.12 -5.88 -10.39
N PRO A 79 -9.27 -6.95 -9.59
CA PRO A 79 -10.36 -7.02 -8.62
C PRO A 79 -10.10 -6.03 -7.47
N ASP A 80 -11.17 -5.46 -6.95
CA ASP A 80 -11.17 -4.66 -5.72
C ASP A 80 -12.42 -4.99 -4.89
N ILE A 81 -12.34 -4.75 -3.58
CA ILE A 81 -13.35 -5.15 -2.60
C ILE A 81 -13.58 -4.06 -1.55
N TYR A 82 -14.86 -3.77 -1.29
CA TYR A 82 -15.27 -2.96 -0.15
C TYR A 82 -16.56 -3.51 0.45
N GLY A 83 -16.53 -3.84 1.74
CA GLY A 83 -17.65 -4.48 2.43
C GLY A 83 -18.07 -5.76 1.69
N ASP A 84 -19.35 -5.79 1.32
CA ASP A 84 -19.97 -6.94 0.66
C ASP A 84 -19.92 -6.88 -0.88
N LYS A 85 -19.11 -5.99 -1.46
CA LYS A 85 -19.08 -5.75 -2.91
C LYS A 85 -17.70 -5.99 -3.50
N LEU A 86 -17.70 -6.75 -4.60
CA LEU A 86 -16.54 -6.95 -5.47
C LEU A 86 -16.75 -6.15 -6.76
N VAL A 87 -15.70 -5.52 -7.23
CA VAL A 87 -15.64 -4.94 -8.57
C VAL A 87 -14.41 -5.49 -9.30
N TRP A 88 -14.53 -5.76 -10.60
CA TRP A 88 -13.37 -6.13 -11.42
C TRP A 88 -13.58 -5.72 -12.88
N HIS A 89 -12.47 -5.60 -13.61
CA HIS A 89 -12.49 -5.45 -15.05
C HIS A 89 -12.76 -6.80 -15.72
N ASP A 90 -13.76 -6.84 -16.61
CA ASP A 90 -14.27 -8.06 -17.23
C ASP A 90 -14.29 -7.92 -18.75
N GLU A 91 -13.51 -8.77 -19.45
CA GLU A 91 -13.49 -8.84 -20.92
C GLU A 91 -14.20 -10.08 -21.48
N SER A 92 -14.93 -10.83 -20.64
CA SER A 92 -15.53 -12.12 -21.04
C SER A 92 -16.54 -12.02 -22.18
N SER A 93 -17.12 -10.84 -22.43
CA SER A 93 -18.02 -10.58 -23.57
C SER A 93 -17.33 -10.17 -24.87
N GLY A 94 -16.00 -10.01 -24.88
CA GLY A 94 -15.24 -9.44 -26.01
C GLY A 94 -15.34 -7.92 -26.11
N ALA A 95 -15.95 -7.26 -25.13
CA ALA A 95 -16.00 -5.82 -24.95
C ALA A 95 -15.72 -5.50 -23.47
N PRO A 96 -14.82 -4.54 -23.17
CA PRO A 96 -14.50 -4.16 -21.79
C PRO A 96 -15.73 -3.66 -21.02
N ARG A 97 -15.84 -4.10 -19.78
CA ARG A 97 -16.89 -3.70 -18.82
C ARG A 97 -16.36 -3.88 -17.39
N LEU A 98 -16.96 -3.19 -16.44
CA LEU A 98 -16.71 -3.47 -15.02
C LEU A 98 -17.85 -4.32 -14.48
N ALA A 99 -17.52 -5.48 -13.91
CA ALA A 99 -18.49 -6.29 -13.20
C ALA A 99 -18.60 -5.82 -11.76
N VAL A 100 -19.81 -5.75 -11.25
CA VAL A 100 -20.11 -5.45 -9.84
C VAL A 100 -20.88 -6.63 -9.27
N TYR A 101 -20.35 -7.23 -8.22
CA TYR A 101 -20.90 -8.41 -7.59
C TYR A 101 -21.20 -8.15 -6.12
N ASP A 102 -22.41 -8.51 -5.71
CA ASP A 102 -22.85 -8.45 -4.32
C ASP A 102 -22.72 -9.85 -3.70
N ILE A 103 -21.84 -9.97 -2.70
CA ILE A 103 -21.47 -11.25 -2.09
C ILE A 103 -22.68 -11.94 -1.44
N PRO A 104 -23.49 -11.29 -0.58
CA PRO A 104 -24.60 -11.95 0.12
C PRO A 104 -25.70 -12.46 -0.81
N THR A 105 -26.01 -11.71 -1.86
CA THR A 105 -27.08 -12.07 -2.80
C THR A 105 -26.59 -12.89 -3.99
N ALA A 106 -25.27 -13.03 -4.15
CA ALA A 106 -24.62 -13.59 -5.32
C ALA A 106 -25.08 -12.96 -6.65
N THR A 107 -25.49 -11.68 -6.62
CA THR A 107 -25.98 -10.97 -7.80
C THR A 107 -24.84 -10.26 -8.51
N LYS A 108 -24.90 -10.26 -9.84
CA LYS A 108 -23.91 -9.63 -10.70
C LYS A 108 -24.57 -8.62 -11.62
N SER A 109 -23.99 -7.43 -11.72
CA SER A 109 -24.35 -6.39 -12.68
C SER A 109 -23.10 -5.88 -13.40
N TYR A 110 -23.28 -5.05 -14.42
CA TYR A 110 -22.17 -4.52 -15.22
C TYR A 110 -22.30 -3.02 -15.47
N ILE A 111 -21.16 -2.35 -15.46
CA ILE A 111 -20.95 -0.98 -15.94
C ILE A 111 -20.30 -1.11 -17.31
N THR A 112 -20.96 -0.61 -18.35
CA THR A 112 -20.48 -0.71 -19.74
C THR A 112 -20.18 0.65 -20.37
N GLN A 113 -20.58 1.73 -19.71
CA GLN A 113 -20.41 3.08 -20.22
C GLN A 113 -19.02 3.59 -19.84
N ASP A 114 -18.27 4.09 -20.82
CA ASP A 114 -16.94 4.67 -20.64
C ASP A 114 -15.95 3.70 -19.97
N VAL A 115 -15.93 2.44 -20.42
CA VAL A 115 -14.98 1.42 -19.97
C VAL A 115 -14.13 0.98 -21.17
N ASP A 116 -12.82 0.86 -20.98
CA ASP A 116 -11.87 0.40 -21.98
C ASP A 116 -10.98 -0.74 -21.43
N GLN A 117 -10.04 -1.21 -22.26
CA GLN A 117 -9.14 -2.32 -21.95
C GLN A 117 -8.12 -2.01 -20.83
N TYR A 118 -7.97 -0.74 -20.44
CA TYR A 118 -7.04 -0.30 -19.40
C TYR A 118 -7.74 0.10 -18.11
N SER A 119 -9.07 0.00 -18.06
CA SER A 119 -9.86 0.40 -16.91
C SER A 119 -9.57 -0.48 -15.69
N LYS A 120 -9.02 0.12 -14.65
CA LYS A 120 -8.82 -0.49 -13.32
C LYS A 120 -9.79 0.15 -12.33
N PRO A 121 -10.73 -0.59 -11.75
CA PRO A 121 -11.68 -0.04 -10.79
C PRO A 121 -11.09 0.03 -9.38
N ALA A 122 -11.47 1.06 -8.61
CA ALA A 122 -11.36 1.10 -7.16
C ALA A 122 -12.74 1.38 -6.53
N ILE A 123 -13.03 0.83 -5.35
CA ILE A 123 -14.35 0.90 -4.69
C ILE A 123 -14.28 1.38 -3.24
N TYR A 124 -15.17 2.31 -2.87
CA TYR A 124 -15.41 2.70 -1.48
C TYR A 124 -16.90 2.97 -1.24
N GLY A 125 -17.51 2.16 -0.38
CA GLY A 125 -18.96 2.16 -0.17
C GLY A 125 -19.71 1.80 -1.46
N ASP A 126 -20.64 2.66 -1.88
CA ASP A 126 -21.39 2.50 -3.13
C ASP A 126 -20.74 3.22 -4.32
N ARG A 127 -19.48 3.64 -4.21
CA ARG A 127 -18.79 4.45 -5.22
C ARG A 127 -17.68 3.65 -5.86
N ILE A 128 -17.68 3.62 -7.19
CA ILE A 128 -16.61 3.03 -8.01
C ILE A 128 -15.96 4.15 -8.81
N VAL A 129 -14.63 4.17 -8.82
CA VAL A 129 -13.83 5.04 -9.69
C VAL A 129 -13.01 4.20 -10.64
N TRP A 130 -12.79 4.71 -11.85
CA TRP A 130 -11.92 4.09 -12.84
C TRP A 130 -11.49 5.14 -13.86
N SER A 131 -10.46 4.83 -14.64
CA SER A 131 -10.07 5.63 -15.80
C SER A 131 -10.34 4.92 -17.11
N ALA A 132 -10.78 5.66 -18.11
CA ALA A 132 -10.91 5.19 -19.49
C ALA A 132 -10.75 6.37 -20.46
N ASN A 133 -10.12 6.15 -21.61
CA ASN A 133 -9.93 7.16 -22.67
C ASN A 133 -9.49 8.52 -22.10
N ASP A 134 -8.38 8.52 -21.37
CA ASP A 134 -7.77 9.70 -20.73
C ASP A 134 -8.66 10.46 -19.74
N SER A 135 -9.71 9.82 -19.25
CA SER A 135 -10.71 10.42 -18.38
C SER A 135 -10.91 9.58 -17.13
N VAL A 136 -11.13 10.25 -16.00
CA VAL A 136 -11.45 9.62 -14.73
C VAL A 136 -12.95 9.74 -14.48
N TYR A 137 -13.58 8.62 -14.14
CA TYR A 137 -15.01 8.50 -13.89
C TYR A 137 -15.29 8.09 -12.47
N LEU A 138 -16.37 8.62 -11.92
CA LEU A 138 -16.97 8.23 -10.66
C LEU A 138 -18.39 7.73 -10.94
N ARG A 139 -18.74 6.58 -10.37
CA ARG A 139 -20.10 6.04 -10.42
C ARG A 139 -20.62 5.71 -9.03
N ASN A 140 -21.82 6.17 -8.73
CA ASN A 140 -22.60 5.69 -7.60
C ASN A 140 -23.46 4.50 -8.05
N ILE A 141 -23.23 3.32 -7.46
CA ILE A 141 -23.94 2.08 -7.78
C ILE A 141 -25.43 2.20 -7.46
N SER A 142 -25.74 2.70 -6.26
CA SER A 142 -27.10 2.80 -5.71
C SER A 142 -28.02 3.72 -6.52
N THR A 143 -27.48 4.80 -7.09
CA THR A 143 -28.25 5.72 -7.95
C THR A 143 -28.01 5.50 -9.44
N SER A 144 -27.07 4.61 -9.81
CA SER A 144 -26.59 4.42 -11.18
C SER A 144 -26.11 5.71 -11.87
N THR A 145 -25.72 6.72 -11.09
CA THR A 145 -25.23 8.00 -11.62
C THR A 145 -23.74 7.89 -11.91
N GLN A 146 -23.31 8.31 -13.10
CA GLN A 146 -21.92 8.33 -13.54
C GLN A 146 -21.52 9.76 -13.92
N THR A 147 -20.30 10.17 -13.54
CA THR A 147 -19.79 11.52 -13.79
C THR A 147 -18.31 11.44 -14.13
N LYS A 148 -17.89 12.13 -15.19
CA LYS A 148 -16.48 12.37 -15.49
C LYS A 148 -15.96 13.42 -14.51
N ILE A 149 -14.98 13.07 -13.68
CA ILE A 149 -14.42 13.95 -12.64
C ILE A 149 -13.10 14.59 -13.05
N GLY A 150 -12.44 14.13 -14.12
CA GLY A 150 -11.19 14.73 -14.59
C GLY A 150 -10.63 14.07 -15.84
N ASN A 151 -9.53 14.61 -16.35
CA ASN A 151 -8.67 13.95 -17.33
C ASN A 151 -7.49 13.35 -16.58
N GLY A 152 -7.18 12.09 -16.81
CA GLY A 152 -6.19 11.39 -16.01
C GLY A 152 -6.34 9.88 -15.97
N SER A 153 -5.56 9.25 -15.12
CA SER A 153 -5.54 7.81 -14.88
C SER A 153 -5.22 7.45 -13.43
N ASN A 154 -5.24 6.14 -13.14
CA ASN A 154 -4.92 5.56 -11.84
C ASN A 154 -5.68 6.22 -10.68
N PRO A 155 -7.03 6.28 -10.73
CA PRO A 155 -7.79 6.84 -9.63
C PRO A 155 -7.83 5.88 -8.44
N ASP A 156 -7.78 6.44 -7.24
CA ASP A 156 -8.04 5.74 -5.98
C ASP A 156 -9.06 6.55 -5.14
N ILE A 157 -9.81 5.88 -4.27
CA ILE A 157 -10.91 6.46 -3.52
C ILE A 157 -10.89 6.08 -2.04
N TYR A 158 -10.95 7.10 -1.18
CA TYR A 158 -11.17 6.92 0.24
C TYR A 158 -12.19 7.93 0.74
N ASP A 159 -13.24 7.44 1.37
CA ASP A 159 -14.35 8.26 1.84
C ASP A 159 -14.91 9.15 0.72
N ALA A 160 -15.05 10.46 0.93
CA ALA A 160 -15.53 11.40 -0.07
C ALA A 160 -14.43 11.94 -1.01
N LYS A 161 -13.22 11.35 -1.02
CA LYS A 161 -12.09 11.87 -1.78
C LYS A 161 -11.64 10.87 -2.85
N VAL A 162 -11.44 11.37 -4.07
CA VAL A 162 -10.82 10.63 -5.17
C VAL A 162 -9.50 11.29 -5.52
N VAL A 163 -8.40 10.56 -5.49
CA VAL A 163 -7.11 11.03 -6.03
C VAL A 163 -6.85 10.39 -7.38
N TYR A 164 -6.18 11.11 -8.29
CA TYR A 164 -5.83 10.57 -9.60
C TYR A 164 -4.64 11.30 -10.21
N TYR A 165 -3.90 10.60 -11.06
CA TYR A 165 -2.85 11.18 -11.88
C TYR A 165 -3.50 12.02 -12.99
N SER A 166 -3.26 13.32 -13.02
CA SER A 166 -3.96 14.24 -13.91
C SER A 166 -3.17 14.52 -15.17
N TYR A 167 -3.83 14.34 -16.31
CA TYR A 167 -3.36 14.87 -17.58
C TYR A 167 -3.75 16.33 -17.67
N SER A 168 -2.79 17.21 -17.91
CA SER A 168 -3.10 18.59 -18.24
C SER A 168 -3.56 18.70 -19.69
N GLU A 169 -4.60 19.49 -19.96
CA GLU A 169 -4.96 19.91 -21.33
C GLU A 169 -4.01 21.02 -21.84
N ASP A 170 -3.28 21.66 -20.94
CA ASP A 170 -2.25 22.66 -21.21
C ASP A 170 -0.87 21.96 -21.18
N PRO A 171 -0.16 21.87 -22.32
CA PRO A 171 1.15 21.22 -22.38
C PRO A 171 2.23 21.94 -21.55
N ASP A 172 1.98 23.19 -21.12
CA ASP A 172 2.90 23.97 -20.30
C ASP A 172 2.67 23.76 -18.78
N VAL A 173 1.68 22.94 -18.39
CA VAL A 173 1.39 22.61 -16.99
C VAL A 173 1.84 21.17 -16.71
N ASP A 174 2.75 21.04 -15.75
CA ASP A 174 3.24 19.75 -15.29
C ASP A 174 2.10 18.84 -14.83
N VAL A 175 2.27 17.55 -15.11
CA VAL A 175 1.41 16.50 -14.56
C VAL A 175 1.48 16.53 -13.03
N ALA A 176 0.33 16.27 -12.41
CA ALA A 176 0.21 16.35 -10.95
C ALA A 176 -0.86 15.39 -10.45
N ILE A 177 -0.83 15.12 -9.15
CA ILE A 177 -1.93 14.41 -8.50
C ILE A 177 -3.04 15.41 -8.20
N ARG A 178 -4.24 15.12 -8.68
CA ARG A 178 -5.45 15.87 -8.36
C ARG A 178 -6.26 15.11 -7.32
N MET A 179 -6.92 15.86 -6.46
CA MET A 179 -7.88 15.33 -5.50
C MET A 179 -9.24 15.98 -5.77
N TYR A 180 -10.26 15.15 -5.94
CA TYR A 180 -11.66 15.54 -6.13
C TYR A 180 -12.46 15.20 -4.89
N ASP A 181 -13.13 16.19 -4.32
CA ASP A 181 -14.07 15.98 -3.22
C ASP A 181 -15.48 15.75 -3.79
N ILE A 182 -16.05 14.59 -3.47
CA ILE A 182 -17.33 14.13 -4.01
C ILE A 182 -18.51 14.91 -3.43
N ASP A 183 -18.39 15.39 -2.18
CA ASP A 183 -19.49 16.08 -1.50
C ASP A 183 -19.58 17.54 -1.94
N THR A 184 -18.43 18.18 -2.20
CA THR A 184 -18.37 19.60 -2.62
C THR A 184 -18.22 19.79 -4.13
N ASN A 185 -17.80 18.74 -4.85
CA ASN A 185 -17.36 18.78 -6.25
C ASN A 185 -16.12 19.67 -6.49
N GLU A 186 -15.36 19.98 -5.44
CA GLU A 186 -14.14 20.77 -5.55
C GLU A 186 -12.96 19.92 -6.02
N LYS A 187 -12.04 20.55 -6.75
CA LYS A 187 -10.77 19.95 -7.19
C LYS A 187 -9.61 20.72 -6.61
N THR A 188 -8.69 20.01 -5.98
CA THR A 188 -7.44 20.56 -5.48
C THR A 188 -6.25 19.84 -6.12
N THR A 189 -5.11 20.52 -6.21
CA THR A 189 -3.84 19.89 -6.57
C THR A 189 -3.16 19.44 -5.29
N VAL A 190 -2.77 18.17 -5.22
CA VAL A 190 -1.91 17.66 -4.16
C VAL A 190 -0.51 18.21 -4.38
N ASN A 191 0.19 18.57 -3.30
CA ASN A 191 1.57 19.07 -3.40
C ASN A 191 2.55 17.92 -3.70
N SER A 192 2.53 17.46 -4.94
CA SER A 192 3.40 16.43 -5.50
C SER A 192 4.50 17.07 -6.37
N TYR A 193 5.59 16.33 -6.58
CA TYR A 193 6.74 16.73 -7.41
C TYR A 193 7.19 15.57 -8.29
N GLY A 194 8.12 15.82 -9.21
CA GLY A 194 8.71 14.80 -10.08
C GLY A 194 7.73 14.31 -11.14
N ASP A 195 7.70 12.99 -11.37
CA ASP A 195 6.73 12.32 -12.23
C ASP A 195 5.75 11.46 -11.38
N PRO A 196 4.78 12.10 -10.69
CA PRO A 196 3.98 11.44 -9.67
C PRO A 196 2.92 10.52 -10.28
N ASN A 197 3.09 9.20 -10.13
CA ASN A 197 2.23 8.17 -10.69
C ASN A 197 1.65 7.26 -9.60
N ILE A 198 0.57 6.55 -9.95
CA ILE A 198 -0.09 5.54 -9.09
C ILE A 198 -0.45 6.11 -7.70
N PRO A 199 -1.28 7.17 -7.63
CA PRO A 199 -1.63 7.75 -6.34
C PRO A 199 -2.59 6.85 -5.55
N HIS A 200 -2.36 6.75 -4.24
CA HIS A 200 -3.29 6.13 -3.30
C HIS A 200 -3.63 7.06 -2.14
N ILE A 201 -4.80 6.87 -1.52
CA ILE A 201 -5.27 7.74 -0.43
C ILE A 201 -5.79 6.95 0.77
N TRP A 202 -5.38 7.38 1.97
CA TRP A 202 -5.98 6.95 3.23
C TRP A 202 -6.11 8.12 4.20
N GLY A 203 -7.35 8.46 4.57
CA GLY A 203 -7.62 9.60 5.45
C GLY A 203 -7.18 10.92 4.84
N ALA A 204 -6.16 11.54 5.46
CA ALA A 204 -5.55 12.79 5.02
C ALA A 204 -4.25 12.58 4.22
N LYS A 205 -3.78 11.34 4.06
CA LYS A 205 -2.50 11.01 3.45
C LYS A 205 -2.71 10.57 2.01
N VAL A 206 -1.95 11.17 1.10
CA VAL A 206 -1.87 10.78 -0.30
C VAL A 206 -0.45 10.31 -0.57
N ILE A 207 -0.29 9.09 -1.07
CA ILE A 207 1.01 8.54 -1.48
C ILE A 207 1.07 8.42 -3.00
N TRP A 208 2.28 8.43 -3.54
CA TRP A 208 2.52 8.18 -4.97
C TRP A 208 3.92 7.64 -5.20
N SER A 209 4.11 7.06 -6.38
CA SER A 209 5.40 6.69 -6.93
C SER A 209 5.90 7.80 -7.84
N ASP A 210 7.06 8.39 -7.55
CA ASP A 210 7.76 9.26 -8.50
C ASP A 210 8.62 8.38 -9.43
N VAL A 211 8.13 8.15 -10.65
CA VAL A 211 8.73 7.22 -11.63
C VAL A 211 9.68 7.90 -12.61
N TYR A 212 10.15 9.11 -12.29
CA TYR A 212 11.06 9.87 -13.15
C TYR A 212 12.38 9.13 -13.42
N ASN A 213 12.89 8.39 -12.42
CA ASN A 213 14.10 7.58 -12.50
C ASN A 213 13.84 6.15 -12.05
N HIS A 214 14.58 5.19 -12.64
CA HIS A 214 14.53 3.77 -12.30
C HIS A 214 13.07 3.25 -12.30
N GLN A 215 12.67 2.53 -11.25
CA GLN A 215 11.30 2.08 -11.02
C GLN A 215 10.53 3.00 -10.06
N GLY A 216 11.12 4.14 -9.70
CA GLY A 216 10.57 5.15 -8.83
C GLY A 216 10.71 4.92 -7.33
N TYR A 217 10.53 6.00 -6.58
CA TYR A 217 10.48 6.01 -5.12
C TYR A 217 9.12 6.51 -4.64
N ILE A 218 8.84 6.30 -3.36
CA ILE A 218 7.53 6.55 -2.76
C ILE A 218 7.62 7.84 -1.96
N ALA A 219 6.68 8.75 -2.22
CA ALA A 219 6.49 9.95 -1.44
C ALA A 219 5.06 10.00 -0.89
N MET A 220 4.91 10.72 0.22
CA MET A 220 3.63 10.91 0.92
C MET A 220 3.41 12.38 1.19
N TYR A 221 2.21 12.88 0.94
CA TYR A 221 1.74 14.19 1.35
C TYR A 221 0.62 14.05 2.38
N ASP A 222 0.77 14.67 3.54
CA ASP A 222 -0.30 14.75 4.54
C ASP A 222 -1.03 16.09 4.40
N THR A 223 -2.27 16.02 3.91
CA THR A 223 -3.14 17.20 3.69
C THR A 223 -3.54 17.91 4.99
N SER A 224 -3.40 17.26 6.15
CA SER A 224 -3.72 17.87 7.45
C SER A 224 -2.59 18.72 8.01
N THR A 225 -1.34 18.36 7.72
CA THR A 225 -0.15 19.12 8.16
C THR A 225 0.49 19.94 7.05
N ASN A 226 0.15 19.66 5.78
CA ASN A 226 0.79 20.16 4.57
C ASN A 226 2.29 19.81 4.49
N GLU A 227 2.66 18.65 5.02
CA GLU A 227 4.03 18.15 4.98
C GLU A 227 4.16 17.01 3.97
N THR A 228 5.30 16.99 3.28
CA THR A 228 5.71 15.91 2.38
C THR A 228 6.81 15.09 3.04
N THR A 229 6.73 13.77 2.91
CA THR A 229 7.70 12.81 3.43
C THR A 229 8.16 11.90 2.30
N GLU A 230 9.47 11.73 2.14
CA GLU A 230 10.05 10.66 1.32
C GLU A 230 9.92 9.36 2.10
N VAL A 231 9.06 8.45 1.62
CA VAL A 231 8.79 7.15 2.26
C VAL A 231 9.91 6.17 1.94
N THR A 232 10.38 6.21 0.69
CA THR A 232 11.60 5.54 0.24
C THR A 232 12.50 6.56 -0.44
N HIS A 233 13.79 6.26 -0.59
CA HIS A 233 14.73 7.29 -1.02
C HIS A 233 14.77 7.45 -2.55
N PRO A 234 14.93 8.69 -3.03
CA PRO A 234 15.20 8.96 -4.44
C PRO A 234 16.56 8.36 -4.85
N LEU A 235 16.83 8.36 -6.16
CA LEU A 235 18.10 7.88 -6.71
C LEU A 235 19.29 8.65 -6.13
N ASP A 236 20.26 7.93 -5.57
CA ASP A 236 21.50 8.50 -5.01
C ASP A 236 22.69 7.53 -5.18
N ILE A 237 23.88 7.93 -4.72
CA ILE A 237 25.14 7.17 -4.81
C ILE A 237 25.60 6.71 -3.43
N ASP A 238 25.83 5.40 -3.29
CA ASP A 238 26.29 4.81 -2.03
C ASP A 238 27.76 5.18 -1.72
N PRO A 239 28.27 4.89 -0.51
CA PRO A 239 29.67 5.19 -0.16
C PRO A 239 30.74 4.50 -1.03
N ASP A 240 30.37 3.44 -1.75
CA ASP A 240 31.24 2.67 -2.64
C ASP A 240 31.15 3.16 -4.11
N GLY A 241 30.25 4.11 -4.40
CA GLY A 241 30.08 4.73 -5.70
C GLY A 241 29.03 4.08 -6.61
N ASN A 242 28.17 3.20 -6.09
CA ASN A 242 27.10 2.56 -6.86
C ASN A 242 25.77 3.33 -6.71
N GLU A 243 24.97 3.36 -7.77
CA GLU A 243 23.61 3.91 -7.75
C GLU A 243 22.68 3.03 -6.90
N TYR A 244 21.84 3.66 -6.07
CA TYR A 244 20.82 2.99 -5.25
C TYR A 244 19.56 3.86 -5.09
N GLY A 245 18.48 3.27 -4.58
CA GLY A 245 17.20 3.96 -4.40
C GLY A 245 16.34 3.95 -5.66
N ALA A 246 15.17 4.60 -5.60
CA ALA A 246 14.19 4.63 -6.70
C ALA A 246 13.83 3.25 -7.30
N SER A 247 13.78 2.21 -6.46
CA SER A 247 13.51 0.82 -6.86
C SER A 247 12.24 0.24 -6.24
N THR A 248 11.28 1.11 -5.91
CA THR A 248 10.10 0.79 -5.05
C THR A 248 8.75 1.27 -5.57
N GLY A 249 8.72 1.96 -6.72
CA GLY A 249 7.52 2.64 -7.22
C GLY A 249 6.54 1.77 -8.03
N THR A 250 6.74 0.45 -8.10
CA THR A 250 5.96 -0.43 -8.99
C THR A 250 4.55 -0.71 -8.50
N HIS A 251 4.39 -1.03 -7.21
CA HIS A 251 3.10 -1.24 -6.54
C HIS A 251 3.21 -0.80 -5.09
N ILE A 252 2.25 0.04 -4.67
CA ILE A 252 2.18 0.64 -3.34
C ILE A 252 0.73 0.59 -2.85
N ALA A 253 0.54 0.42 -1.55
CA ALA A 253 -0.78 0.57 -0.92
C ALA A 253 -0.63 1.20 0.46
N ILE A 254 -1.66 1.90 0.93
CA ILE A 254 -1.66 2.58 2.23
C ILE A 254 -2.91 2.24 3.02
N GLN A 255 -2.73 1.92 4.30
CA GLN A 255 -3.84 1.82 5.24
C GLN A 255 -3.35 2.14 6.65
N ASN A 256 -4.09 2.99 7.35
CA ASN A 256 -3.75 3.49 8.69
C ASN A 256 -2.35 4.13 8.74
N ASP A 257 -1.45 3.56 9.52
CA ASP A 257 -0.08 4.00 9.73
C ASP A 257 0.93 3.22 8.88
N LYS A 258 0.48 2.50 7.84
CA LYS A 258 1.29 1.55 7.07
C LYS A 258 1.22 1.82 5.58
N ILE A 259 2.38 1.76 4.97
CA ILE A 259 2.53 1.70 3.51
C ILE A 259 3.17 0.36 3.21
N VAL A 260 2.59 -0.41 2.28
CA VAL A 260 3.21 -1.63 1.77
C VAL A 260 3.66 -1.40 0.34
N TYR A 261 4.79 -2.00 -0.01
CA TYR A 261 5.37 -1.81 -1.33
C TYR A 261 6.26 -2.98 -1.75
N ASN A 262 6.48 -3.08 -3.06
CA ASN A 262 7.42 -4.01 -3.68
C ASN A 262 8.74 -3.30 -3.98
N LYS A 263 9.86 -3.91 -3.58
CA LYS A 263 11.22 -3.52 -3.98
C LYS A 263 11.77 -4.56 -4.95
N VAL A 264 12.35 -4.12 -6.07
CA VAL A 264 12.75 -5.04 -7.17
C VAL A 264 14.26 -5.21 -7.35
N VAL A 265 15.10 -4.36 -6.74
CA VAL A 265 16.57 -4.40 -6.88
C VAL A 265 17.25 -4.67 -5.55
N ASP A 266 18.34 -5.45 -5.56
CA ASP A 266 19.26 -5.63 -4.44
C ASP A 266 20.28 -4.48 -4.43
N ASP A 267 20.15 -3.58 -3.47
CA ASP A 267 21.01 -2.39 -3.37
C ASP A 267 21.35 -2.05 -1.90
N TYR A 268 21.97 -0.89 -1.70
CA TYR A 268 22.40 -0.39 -0.39
C TYR A 268 21.26 -0.30 0.65
N GLU A 269 20.00 -0.20 0.21
CA GLU A 269 18.83 -0.08 1.10
C GLU A 269 18.22 -1.41 1.50
N GLY A 270 18.53 -2.49 0.76
CA GLY A 270 18.08 -3.82 1.10
C GLY A 270 17.83 -4.73 -0.09
N LYS A 271 17.23 -5.87 0.22
CA LYS A 271 16.95 -6.94 -0.75
C LYS A 271 15.63 -6.71 -1.49
N PRO A 272 15.45 -7.27 -2.69
CA PRO A 272 14.15 -7.32 -3.35
C PRO A 272 13.13 -8.04 -2.48
N GLY A 273 11.89 -7.57 -2.48
CA GLY A 273 10.88 -8.13 -1.60
C GLY A 273 9.62 -7.29 -1.42
N VAL A 274 8.74 -7.79 -0.55
CA VAL A 274 7.60 -7.06 -0.03
C VAL A 274 7.98 -6.42 1.30
N TYR A 275 7.74 -5.13 1.42
CA TYR A 275 8.06 -4.33 2.58
C TYR A 275 6.80 -3.73 3.22
N ILE A 276 6.90 -3.48 4.53
CA ILE A 276 5.97 -2.61 5.27
C ILE A 276 6.79 -1.42 5.80
N TYR A 277 6.38 -0.21 5.46
CA TYR A 277 6.84 1.03 6.07
C TYR A 277 5.85 1.48 7.14
N ASN A 278 6.34 1.69 8.35
CA ASN A 278 5.56 2.27 9.43
C ASN A 278 5.73 3.80 9.44
N ILE A 279 4.64 4.52 9.14
CA ILE A 279 4.62 5.98 9.00
C ILE A 279 5.01 6.68 10.31
N THR A 280 4.66 6.11 11.46
CA THR A 280 4.94 6.73 12.77
C THR A 280 6.43 6.67 13.13
N THR A 281 7.10 5.57 12.78
CA THR A 281 8.51 5.35 13.11
C THR A 281 9.46 5.74 11.98
N GLY A 282 8.96 5.86 10.76
CA GLY A 282 9.76 6.10 9.56
C GLY A 282 10.62 4.90 9.15
N GLN A 283 10.19 3.67 9.50
CA GLN A 283 11.00 2.46 9.28
C GLN A 283 10.33 1.47 8.34
N SER A 284 11.12 0.96 7.40
CA SER A 284 10.76 -0.15 6.52
C SER A 284 11.23 -1.50 7.08
N THR A 285 10.37 -2.51 6.99
CA THR A 285 10.65 -3.89 7.36
C THR A 285 10.38 -4.82 6.19
N LEU A 286 11.36 -5.66 5.83
CA LEU A 286 11.19 -6.71 4.83
C LEU A 286 10.30 -7.83 5.40
N VAL A 287 9.17 -8.09 4.76
CA VAL A 287 8.23 -9.17 5.12
C VAL A 287 8.61 -10.46 4.43
N TYR A 288 8.91 -10.39 3.14
CA TYR A 288 9.22 -11.55 2.31
C TYR A 288 10.19 -11.18 1.20
N GLY A 289 11.30 -11.90 1.10
CA GLY A 289 12.33 -11.67 0.09
C GLY A 289 12.07 -12.41 -1.21
N TYR A 290 12.40 -11.76 -2.32
CA TYR A 290 12.34 -12.34 -3.66
C TYR A 290 13.72 -12.26 -4.34
N LEU A 291 13.82 -12.89 -5.52
CA LEU A 291 14.91 -12.58 -6.45
C LEU A 291 14.70 -11.17 -7.04
N GLU A 292 15.74 -10.62 -7.67
CA GLU A 292 15.63 -9.36 -8.41
C GLU A 292 14.59 -9.47 -9.54
N ASP A 293 13.99 -8.33 -9.88
CA ASP A 293 12.99 -8.19 -10.95
C ASP A 293 11.71 -9.01 -10.73
N VAL A 294 11.39 -9.38 -9.49
CA VAL A 294 10.08 -9.96 -9.14
C VAL A 294 9.12 -8.87 -8.71
N TYR A 295 8.12 -8.63 -9.55
CA TYR A 295 7.07 -7.63 -9.35
C TYR A 295 5.89 -8.26 -8.60
N THR A 296 5.57 -7.70 -7.43
CA THR A 296 4.44 -8.14 -6.61
C THR A 296 3.45 -7.01 -6.38
N THR A 297 2.21 -7.38 -6.11
CA THR A 297 1.08 -6.47 -5.81
C THR A 297 0.67 -6.60 -4.34
N PRO A 298 1.40 -5.96 -3.39
CA PRO A 298 1.05 -6.01 -1.98
C PRO A 298 -0.09 -5.07 -1.63
N GLU A 299 -1.04 -5.57 -0.85
CA GLU A 299 -2.18 -4.84 -0.31
C GLU A 299 -2.21 -4.99 1.22
N VAL A 300 -2.82 -4.02 1.90
CA VAL A 300 -2.85 -3.98 3.37
C VAL A 300 -4.23 -3.64 3.91
N TYR A 301 -4.70 -4.44 4.86
CA TYR A 301 -5.87 -4.14 5.67
C TYR A 301 -5.62 -4.51 7.14
N ASP A 302 -5.69 -3.50 7.99
CA ASP A 302 -5.42 -3.50 9.42
C ASP A 302 -4.05 -4.08 9.77
N ASN A 303 -4.04 -5.35 10.16
CA ASN A 303 -2.87 -6.11 10.57
C ASN A 303 -2.46 -7.19 9.55
N THR A 304 -3.04 -7.13 8.36
CA THR A 304 -2.90 -8.15 7.33
C THR A 304 -2.32 -7.54 6.06
N VAL A 305 -1.23 -8.14 5.57
CA VAL A 305 -0.70 -7.91 4.22
C VAL A 305 -1.01 -9.12 3.37
N VAL A 306 -1.55 -8.90 2.18
CA VAL A 306 -1.70 -9.93 1.15
C VAL A 306 -0.93 -9.51 -0.07
N TRP A 307 -0.33 -10.45 -0.80
CA TRP A 307 0.33 -10.12 -2.05
C TRP A 307 0.35 -11.33 -2.99
N GLY A 308 0.41 -11.03 -4.28
CA GLY A 308 0.69 -11.99 -5.34
C GLY A 308 1.72 -11.41 -6.30
N THR A 309 2.08 -12.16 -7.33
CA THR A 309 2.84 -11.63 -8.47
C THR A 309 1.94 -10.69 -9.29
N ASP A 310 2.51 -9.64 -9.85
CA ASP A 310 1.83 -8.82 -10.86
C ASP A 310 1.57 -9.67 -12.11
N LYS A 311 0.31 -9.68 -12.57
CA LYS A 311 -0.13 -10.42 -13.76
C LYS A 311 0.70 -10.12 -15.01
N ASN A 312 1.27 -8.93 -15.14
CA ASN A 312 2.02 -8.48 -16.32
C ASN A 312 3.49 -8.95 -16.34
N TYR A 313 4.02 -9.45 -15.22
CA TYR A 313 5.45 -9.78 -15.05
C TYR A 313 5.67 -11.24 -14.67
N VAL A 314 4.73 -12.12 -15.03
CA VAL A 314 4.83 -13.56 -14.76
C VAL A 314 5.71 -14.22 -15.82
N ASP A 315 7.02 -14.33 -15.56
CA ASP A 315 7.85 -15.28 -16.28
C ASP A 315 7.46 -16.70 -15.85
N GLY A 316 7.21 -17.58 -16.83
CA GLY A 316 6.53 -18.88 -16.66
C GLY A 316 7.19 -19.92 -15.74
N ALA A 317 8.18 -19.53 -14.94
CA ALA A 317 8.88 -20.36 -13.97
C ALA A 317 8.62 -19.98 -12.49
N GLU A 318 8.11 -18.78 -12.18
CA GLU A 318 7.80 -18.39 -10.80
C GLU A 318 6.35 -18.71 -10.42
N SER A 319 6.16 -19.18 -9.19
CA SER A 319 4.86 -19.56 -8.69
C SER A 319 3.98 -18.32 -8.46
N ASN A 320 2.87 -18.25 -9.19
CA ASN A 320 1.79 -17.27 -9.02
C ASN A 320 0.98 -17.49 -7.75
N TYR A 321 1.64 -17.57 -6.59
CA TYR A 321 0.98 -17.83 -5.31
C TYR A 321 0.48 -16.53 -4.69
N ILE A 322 -0.65 -16.64 -4.00
CA ILE A 322 -1.17 -15.59 -3.11
C ILE A 322 -0.69 -15.90 -1.71
N TYR A 323 0.02 -14.95 -1.13
CA TYR A 323 0.58 -15.00 0.20
C TYR A 323 -0.15 -14.05 1.13
N LEU A 324 -0.10 -14.40 2.42
CA LEU A 324 -0.73 -13.71 3.52
C LEU A 324 0.29 -13.59 4.65
N TYR A 325 0.38 -12.40 5.23
CA TYR A 325 1.17 -12.13 6.42
C TYR A 325 0.32 -11.34 7.42
N ASN A 326 0.12 -11.88 8.61
CA ASN A 326 -0.57 -11.18 9.70
C ASN A 326 0.46 -10.79 10.76
N PHE A 327 0.74 -9.49 10.87
CA PHE A 327 1.53 -8.97 11.98
C PHE A 327 0.53 -8.62 13.09
N SER A 328 0.11 -9.64 13.85
CA SER A 328 -0.64 -9.39 15.08
C SER A 328 0.13 -8.34 15.89
N GLU A 329 -0.55 -7.31 16.40
CA GLU A 329 0.09 -6.36 17.32
C GLU A 329 0.89 -7.17 18.32
N GLN A 330 2.21 -6.98 18.34
CA GLN A 330 3.02 -7.52 19.42
C GLN A 330 2.45 -6.87 20.66
N THR A 331 1.55 -7.58 21.35
CA THR A 331 0.90 -7.11 22.55
C THR A 331 1.97 -6.47 23.42
N GLU A 332 1.92 -5.14 23.58
CA GLU A 332 2.74 -4.46 24.54
C GLU A 332 2.45 -5.16 25.87
N ASN A 333 3.47 -5.82 26.41
CA ASN A 333 3.42 -6.28 27.78
C ASN A 333 3.33 -5.04 28.67
N LEU A 334 2.10 -4.57 28.90
CA LEU A 334 1.76 -3.70 30.02
C LEU A 334 1.91 -4.52 31.31
N THR A 335 3.16 -4.79 31.69
CA THR A 335 3.46 -5.07 33.11
C THR A 335 3.24 -3.77 33.88
N ALA A 336 2.02 -3.62 34.39
CA ALA A 336 1.74 -2.76 35.51
C ALA A 336 2.67 -3.14 36.67
N ILE A 337 3.67 -2.31 36.95
CA ILE A 337 4.40 -2.39 38.21
C ILE A 337 3.58 -1.60 39.23
N SER A 338 2.73 -2.32 39.97
CA SER A 338 2.29 -1.90 41.30
C SER A 338 3.02 -2.77 42.33
N GLN A 339 4.05 -2.23 42.98
CA GLN A 339 4.34 -2.42 44.40
C GLN A 339 5.05 -1.18 44.94
#